data_AF-A0A5C8JXY5-F1
#
_entry.id   AF-A0A5C8JXY5-F1
#
_cell.length_a   1.000
_cell.length_b   1.000
_cell.length_c   1.000
_cell.angle_alpha   90.00
_cell.angle_beta   90.00
_cell.angle_gamma   90.00
#
_symmetry.space_group_name_H-M   'P 1'
#
loop_
_entity.id
_entity.type
_entity.pdbx_description
1 polymer ?
#
loop_
_entity_poly.entity_id
_entity_poly.type
_entity_poly.pdbx_seq_one_letter_code
_entity_poly.pdbx_strand_id
1 'polypeptide(L)'
;MERILAAASAVLGEEVSGPVDLGGSSRSHVLRCATPSGGTVVVKAYREVAGFAAEAAGLPFCGGSGPRLLAVDPSFPLVVMSDLGVAPSLADLLLGESAEAARDGLLAWARTYGRIAVAGAGRRREWERARAVYSGGRGGAASPGRSRRGAALGARGPRRRARGPGGGPGAVPGLLAG
;
A
#
# COMPACT_ATOMS: atom_id res chain seq x y z
N MET A 1 -2.02 -7.54 22.78
CA MET A 1 -2.45 -6.29 22.13
C MET A 1 -1.33 -5.26 22.14
N GLU A 2 -0.86 -4.80 23.29
CA GLU A 2 0.16 -3.73 23.43
C GLU A 2 1.42 -3.93 22.57
N ARG A 3 1.99 -5.15 22.54
CA ARG A 3 3.15 -5.45 21.69
C ARG A 3 2.88 -5.23 20.19
N ILE A 4 1.66 -5.48 19.72
CA ILE A 4 1.27 -5.26 18.32
C ILE A 4 1.25 -3.75 18.03
N LEU A 5 0.67 -2.95 18.93
CA LEU A 5 0.62 -1.49 18.79
C LEU A 5 2.00 -0.86 18.84
N ALA A 6 2.86 -1.32 19.75
CA ALA A 6 4.23 -0.85 19.86
C ALA A 6 5.03 -1.14 18.59
N ALA A 7 4.95 -2.37 18.06
CA ALA A 7 5.62 -2.74 16.81
C ALA A 7 5.08 -1.95 15.61
N ALA A 8 3.74 -1.84 15.48
CA ALA A 8 3.11 -1.06 14.42
C ALA A 8 3.49 0.42 14.47
N SER A 9 3.49 1.03 15.67
CA SER A 9 3.91 2.42 15.83
C SER A 9 5.37 2.63 15.42
N ALA A 10 6.25 1.69 15.80
CA ALA A 10 7.66 1.76 15.47
C ALA A 10 7.92 1.69 13.96
N VAL A 11 7.26 0.79 13.23
CA VAL A 11 7.45 0.67 11.77
C VAL A 11 6.69 1.73 10.96
N LEU A 12 5.58 2.25 11.48
CA LEU A 12 4.85 3.35 10.85
C LEU A 12 5.55 4.70 11.06
N GLY A 13 6.28 4.85 12.17
CA GLY A 13 6.96 6.09 12.54
C GLY A 13 6.08 7.12 13.25
N GLU A 14 4.84 6.76 13.58
CA GLU A 14 3.91 7.52 14.42
C GLU A 14 3.16 6.56 15.35
N GLU A 15 2.64 7.08 16.46
CA GLU A 15 1.86 6.28 17.40
C GLU A 15 0.57 5.76 16.75
N VAL A 16 0.23 4.48 16.97
CA VAL A 16 -1.10 3.95 16.67
C VAL A 16 -1.81 3.59 17.98
N SER A 17 -3.07 4.00 18.10
CA SER A 17 -3.84 3.87 19.35
C SER A 17 -5.30 3.50 19.09
N GLY A 18 -6.06 3.30 20.18
CA GLY A 18 -7.49 2.97 20.12
C GLY A 18 -7.80 1.72 19.27
N PRO A 19 -7.19 0.55 19.56
CA PRO A 19 -7.41 -0.65 18.75
C PRO A 19 -8.87 -1.09 18.81
N VAL A 20 -9.49 -1.19 17.64
CA VAL A 20 -10.75 -1.90 17.44
C VAL A 20 -10.42 -3.22 16.76
N ASP A 21 -10.73 -4.33 17.44
CA ASP A 21 -10.59 -5.66 16.86
C ASP A 21 -11.59 -5.83 15.72
N LEU A 22 -11.10 -6.00 14.49
CA LEU A 22 -11.91 -6.26 13.30
C LEU A 22 -12.18 -7.75 13.11
N GLY A 23 -11.81 -8.56 14.10
CA GLY A 23 -11.74 -10.00 14.01
C GLY A 23 -10.45 -10.44 13.34
N GLY A 24 -10.40 -11.72 13.03
CA GLY A 24 -9.24 -12.35 12.44
C GLY A 24 -9.50 -13.83 12.26
N SER A 25 -8.42 -14.57 12.03
CA SER A 25 -8.48 -16.03 12.08
C SER A 25 -7.63 -16.51 13.24
N SER A 26 -7.65 -17.81 13.53
CA SER A 26 -6.67 -18.42 14.44
C SER A 26 -5.22 -18.04 14.10
N ARG A 27 -4.93 -17.62 12.86
CA ARG A 27 -3.61 -17.30 12.31
C ARG A 27 -3.22 -15.82 12.40
N SER A 28 -4.12 -14.90 12.76
CA SER A 28 -3.81 -13.46 12.78
C SER A 28 -4.74 -12.63 13.67
N HIS A 29 -4.22 -11.54 14.21
CA HIS A 29 -5.01 -10.45 14.81
C HIS A 29 -5.13 -9.31 13.79
N VAL A 30 -6.34 -8.78 13.58
CA VAL A 30 -6.57 -7.63 12.69
C VAL A 30 -7.21 -6.51 13.48
N LEU A 31 -6.54 -5.36 13.52
CA LEU A 31 -6.94 -4.22 14.33
C LEU A 31 -7.10 -3.01 13.43
N ARG A 32 -8.16 -2.23 13.67
CA ARG A 32 -8.22 -0.84 13.24
C ARG A 32 -7.65 0.03 14.34
N CYS A 33 -6.71 0.90 14.01
CA CYS A 33 -6.10 1.82 14.96
C CYS A 33 -6.19 3.25 14.43
N ALA A 34 -6.36 4.21 15.33
CA ALA A 34 -6.28 5.64 15.03
C ALA A 34 -4.82 6.08 14.89
N THR A 35 -4.59 7.12 14.07
CA THR A 35 -3.31 7.81 13.94
C THR A 35 -3.43 9.27 14.40
N PRO A 36 -2.38 9.87 14.99
CA PRO A 36 -2.35 11.29 15.37
C PRO A 36 -2.61 12.24 14.20
N SER A 37 -2.28 11.81 12.98
CA SER A 37 -2.53 12.53 11.73
C SER A 37 -4.01 12.64 11.33
N GLY A 38 -4.95 12.05 12.09
CA GLY A 38 -6.40 12.23 11.91
C GLY A 38 -7.05 11.19 11.01
N GLY A 39 -6.51 9.96 10.94
CA GLY A 39 -7.06 8.86 10.17
C GLY A 39 -7.00 7.52 10.90
N THR A 40 -7.28 6.45 10.18
CA THR A 40 -7.16 5.08 10.67
C THR A 40 -6.31 4.23 9.75
N VAL A 41 -5.65 3.25 10.36
CA VAL A 41 -4.89 2.20 9.68
C VAL A 41 -5.37 0.83 10.14
N VAL A 42 -5.16 -0.17 9.29
CA VAL A 42 -5.35 -1.57 9.67
C VAL A 42 -3.99 -2.18 9.97
N VAL A 43 -3.86 -2.72 11.18
CA VAL A 43 -2.69 -3.47 11.64
C VAL A 43 -3.05 -4.95 11.66
N LYS A 44 -2.29 -5.76 10.92
CA LYS A 44 -2.47 -7.20 10.88
C LYS A 44 -1.21 -7.91 11.33
N ALA A 45 -1.30 -8.59 12.47
CA ALA A 45 -0.20 -9.35 13.07
C ALA A 45 -0.44 -10.85 12.89
N TYR A 46 0.56 -11.59 12.42
CA TYR A 46 0.45 -12.99 12.03
C TYR A 46 1.12 -13.90 13.06
N ARG A 47 0.57 -15.10 13.20
CA ARG A 47 1.22 -16.20 13.94
C ARG A 47 2.17 -17.01 13.07
N GLU A 48 1.97 -16.97 11.74
CA GLU A 48 2.72 -17.76 10.77
C GLU A 48 3.39 -16.86 9.72
N VAL A 49 4.67 -17.12 9.45
CA VAL A 49 5.48 -16.37 8.48
C VAL A 49 4.93 -16.52 7.06
N ALA A 50 4.38 -17.69 6.70
CA ALA A 50 3.91 -17.93 5.34
C ALA A 50 2.74 -17.02 4.93
N GLY A 51 1.80 -16.76 5.86
CA GLY A 51 0.68 -15.85 5.66
C GLY A 51 1.13 -14.40 5.59
N PHE A 52 2.00 -14.01 6.53
CA PHE A 52 2.65 -12.69 6.53
C PHE A 52 3.37 -12.40 5.22
N ALA A 53 4.25 -13.30 4.77
CA ALA A 53 5.07 -13.12 3.58
C ALA A 53 4.22 -13.03 2.30
N ALA A 54 3.14 -13.82 2.21
CA ALA A 54 2.22 -13.75 1.08
C ALA A 54 1.52 -12.39 1.00
N GLU A 55 1.08 -11.84 2.12
CA GLU A 55 0.34 -10.58 2.17
C GLU A 55 1.26 -9.37 2.00
N ALA A 56 2.38 -9.32 2.71
CA ALA A 56 3.39 -8.26 2.57
C ALA A 56 3.91 -8.17 1.12
N ALA A 57 4.15 -9.31 0.47
CA ALA A 57 4.56 -9.34 -0.94
C ALA A 57 3.40 -9.09 -1.92
N GLY A 58 2.16 -9.44 -1.55
CA GLY A 58 1.01 -9.38 -2.44
C GLY A 58 0.37 -8.00 -2.56
N LEU A 59 0.26 -7.26 -1.45
CA LEU A 59 -0.43 -5.95 -1.41
C LEU A 59 0.06 -4.95 -2.49
N PRO A 60 1.37 -4.82 -2.78
CA PRO A 60 1.84 -3.94 -3.85
C PRO A 60 1.38 -4.32 -5.27
N PHE A 61 0.91 -5.56 -5.49
CA PHE A 61 0.46 -6.06 -6.79
C PHE A 61 -1.03 -5.83 -7.05
N CYS A 62 -1.77 -5.24 -6.10
CA CYS A 62 -3.22 -5.01 -6.23
C CYS A 62 -3.59 -3.86 -7.19
N GLY A 63 -2.63 -3.19 -7.84
CA GLY A 63 -2.93 -2.14 -8.84
C GLY A 63 -3.79 -1.00 -8.29
N GLY A 64 -3.62 -0.64 -7.02
CA GLY A 64 -4.42 0.38 -6.33
C GLY A 64 -5.87 -0.03 -6.02
N SER A 65 -6.28 -1.26 -6.34
CA SER A 65 -7.63 -1.78 -6.13
C SER A 65 -7.86 -2.43 -4.76
N GLY A 66 -6.94 -2.22 -3.80
CA GLY A 66 -7.03 -2.74 -2.43
C GLY A 66 -6.31 -1.82 -1.44
N PRO A 67 -6.16 -2.24 -0.16
CA PRO A 67 -5.43 -1.48 0.83
C PRO A 67 -4.00 -1.21 0.37
N ARG A 68 -3.52 0.01 0.59
CA ARG A 68 -2.10 0.35 0.37
C ARG A 68 -1.29 -0.17 1.54
N LEU A 69 -0.21 -0.88 1.25
CA LEU A 69 0.79 -1.25 2.27
C LEU A 69 1.54 0.01 2.71
N LEU A 70 1.51 0.29 4.02
CA LEU A 70 2.14 1.49 4.62
C LEU A 70 3.45 1.14 5.32
N ALA A 71 3.46 0.03 6.06
CA ALA A 71 4.64 -0.46 6.76
C ALA A 71 4.62 -1.98 6.92
N VAL A 72 5.80 -2.56 7.13
CA VAL A 72 6.01 -4.01 7.33
C VAL A 72 7.03 -4.19 8.45
N ASP A 73 6.76 -5.10 9.38
CA ASP A 73 7.75 -5.59 10.35
C ASP A 73 7.97 -7.10 10.13
N PRO A 74 9.12 -7.51 9.58
CA PRO A 74 9.46 -8.93 9.47
C PRO A 74 9.89 -9.56 10.80
N SER A 75 10.39 -8.77 11.76
CA SER A 75 10.89 -9.26 13.05
C SER A 75 9.75 -9.59 14.01
N PHE A 76 8.66 -8.83 13.91
CA PHE A 76 7.36 -9.14 14.49
C PHE A 76 6.38 -9.25 13.33
N PRO A 77 6.13 -10.44 12.75
CA PRO A 77 5.40 -10.61 11.49
C PRO A 77 4.08 -9.82 11.44
N LEU A 78 4.13 -8.61 10.89
CA LEU A 78 3.01 -7.67 10.87
C LEU A 78 3.06 -6.76 9.64
N VAL A 79 1.89 -6.38 9.17
CA VAL A 79 1.72 -5.34 8.15
C VAL A 79 0.81 -4.24 8.68
N VAL A 80 1.11 -3.01 8.29
CA VAL A 80 0.24 -1.85 8.47
C VAL A 80 -0.23 -1.41 7.09
N MET A 81 -1.53 -1.28 6.90
CA MET A 81 -2.12 -0.90 5.63
C MET A 81 -3.19 0.19 5.80
N SER A 82 -3.51 0.90 4.71
CA SER A 82 -4.59 1.88 4.72
C SER A 82 -5.92 1.23 5.10
N ASP A 83 -6.72 1.92 5.91
CA ASP A 83 -8.09 1.50 6.19
C ASP A 83 -9.01 1.81 4.99
N LEU A 84 -9.84 0.84 4.60
CA LEU A 84 -10.85 1.00 3.53
C LEU A 84 -12.20 1.49 4.07
N GLY A 85 -12.33 1.65 5.39
CA GLY A 85 -13.54 2.15 6.04
C GLY A 85 -14.49 1.04 6.49
N VAL A 86 -15.77 1.39 6.58
CA VAL A 86 -16.82 0.56 7.20
C VAL A 86 -17.93 0.17 6.22
N ALA A 87 -17.64 0.22 4.92
CA ALA A 87 -18.58 -0.24 3.90
C ALA A 87 -18.93 -1.74 4.11
N PRO A 88 -20.16 -2.16 3.78
CA PRO A 88 -20.57 -3.55 3.89
C PRO A 88 -19.65 -4.44 3.04
N SER A 89 -19.37 -5.64 3.54
CA SER A 89 -18.68 -6.65 2.75
C SER A 89 -19.58 -7.15 1.61
N LEU A 90 -18.99 -7.77 0.59
CA LEU A 90 -19.78 -8.43 -0.45
C LEU A 90 -20.71 -9.50 0.15
N ALA A 91 -20.27 -10.21 1.19
CA ALA A 91 -21.12 -11.20 1.86
C ALA A 91 -22.35 -10.54 2.49
N ASP A 92 -22.17 -9.40 3.15
CA ASP A 92 -23.30 -8.63 3.72
C ASP A 92 -24.27 -8.18 2.63
N LEU A 93 -23.76 -7.73 1.49
CA LEU A 93 -24.59 -7.33 0.35
C LEU A 93 -25.35 -8.51 -0.26
N LEU A 94 -24.70 -9.67 -0.42
CA LEU A 94 -25.32 -10.86 -1.00
C LEU A 94 -26.34 -11.54 -0.07
N LEU A 95 -26.15 -11.42 1.25
CA LEU A 95 -27.05 -11.97 2.27
C LEU A 95 -28.11 -10.96 2.74
N GLY A 96 -28.03 -9.72 2.28
CA GLY A 96 -29.00 -8.67 2.57
C GLY A 96 -30.28 -8.79 1.75
N GLU A 97 -31.22 -7.88 2.01
CA GLU A 97 -32.56 -7.92 1.40
C GLU A 97 -32.63 -7.27 0.01
N SER A 98 -31.65 -6.42 -0.35
CA SER A 98 -31.66 -5.67 -1.61
C SER A 98 -30.93 -6.42 -2.73
N ALA A 99 -31.70 -7.00 -3.64
CA ALA A 99 -31.17 -7.66 -4.85
C ALA A 99 -30.36 -6.70 -5.74
N GLU A 100 -30.72 -5.41 -5.78
CA GLU A 100 -29.99 -4.40 -6.52
C GLU A 100 -28.61 -4.14 -5.89
N ALA A 101 -28.54 -3.95 -4.57
CA ALA A 101 -27.27 -3.77 -3.87
C ALA A 101 -26.36 -5.00 -3.98
N ALA A 102 -26.94 -6.21 -3.92
CA ALA A 102 -26.24 -7.47 -4.16
C ALA A 102 -25.63 -7.54 -5.57
N ARG A 103 -26.42 -7.21 -6.60
CA ARG A 103 -25.98 -7.17 -8.00
C ARG A 103 -24.85 -6.17 -8.20
N ASP A 104 -25.03 -4.95 -7.73
CA ASP A 104 -24.07 -3.87 -7.93
C ASP A 104 -22.76 -4.14 -7.18
N GLY A 105 -22.86 -4.64 -5.95
CA GLY A 105 -21.71 -5.11 -5.16
C GLY A 105 -20.92 -6.21 -5.87
N LEU A 106 -21.62 -7.22 -6.42
CA LEU A 106 -20.99 -8.32 -7.15
C LEU A 106 -20.28 -7.83 -8.43
N LEU A 107 -20.92 -6.94 -9.20
CA LEU A 107 -20.33 -6.36 -10.40
C LEU A 107 -19.11 -5.48 -10.08
N ALA A 108 -19.18 -4.68 -9.02
CA ALA A 108 -18.06 -3.88 -8.55
C ALA A 108 -16.90 -4.76 -8.08
N TRP A 109 -17.19 -5.84 -7.34
CA TRP A 109 -16.21 -6.82 -6.92
C TRP A 109 -15.54 -7.51 -8.13
N ALA A 110 -16.31 -8.01 -9.09
CA ALA A 110 -15.79 -8.67 -10.29
C ALA A 110 -14.88 -7.75 -11.11
N ARG A 111 -15.28 -6.48 -11.32
CA ARG A 111 -14.44 -5.48 -12.02
C ARG A 111 -13.13 -5.21 -11.27
N THR A 112 -13.20 -5.11 -9.95
CA THR A 112 -12.03 -4.88 -9.09
C THR A 112 -11.07 -6.07 -9.15
N TYR A 113 -11.60 -7.29 -9.09
CA TYR A 113 -10.80 -8.50 -9.25
C TYR A 113 -10.15 -8.59 -10.63
N GLY A 114 -10.87 -8.22 -11.69
CA GLY A 114 -10.32 -8.10 -13.03
C GLY A 114 -9.13 -7.14 -13.13
N ARG A 115 -9.22 -5.97 -12.48
CA ARG A 115 -8.08 -5.02 -12.41
C ARG A 115 -6.88 -5.60 -11.68
N ILE A 116 -7.11 -6.30 -10.56
CA ILE A 116 -6.03 -6.98 -9.82
C ILE A 116 -5.38 -8.05 -10.69
N ALA A 117 -6.18 -8.87 -11.38
CA ALA A 117 -5.69 -9.93 -12.26
C ALA A 117 -4.81 -9.36 -13.40
N VAL A 118 -5.26 -8.28 -14.04
CA VAL A 118 -4.48 -7.58 -15.07
C VAL A 118 -3.20 -6.98 -14.49
N ALA A 119 -3.26 -6.33 -13.32
CA ALA A 119 -2.10 -5.73 -12.67
C ALA A 119 -1.03 -6.76 -12.23
N GLY A 120 -1.46 -8.00 -11.95
CA GLY A 120 -0.59 -9.12 -11.58
C GLY A 120 -0.12 -9.97 -12.76
N ALA A 121 -0.73 -9.87 -13.94
CA ALA A 121 -0.44 -10.72 -15.09
C ALA A 121 1.04 -10.62 -15.50
N GLY A 122 1.69 -11.77 -15.72
CA GLY A 122 3.11 -11.84 -16.10
C GLY A 122 4.12 -11.53 -14.99
N ARG A 123 3.67 -11.11 -13.79
CA ARG A 123 4.56 -10.66 -12.70
C ARG A 123 4.85 -11.72 -11.63
N ARG A 124 4.56 -13.00 -11.91
CA ARG A 124 4.77 -14.12 -10.97
C ARG A 124 6.17 -14.13 -10.35
N ARG A 125 7.22 -14.03 -11.18
CA ARG A 125 8.62 -14.05 -10.73
C ARG A 125 8.97 -12.86 -9.84
N GLU A 126 8.38 -11.70 -10.10
CA GLU A 126 8.59 -10.51 -9.27
C GLU A 126 7.96 -10.69 -7.89
N TRP A 127 6.72 -11.19 -7.85
CA TRP A 127 6.04 -11.52 -6.60
C TRP A 127 6.76 -12.60 -5.81
N GLU A 128 7.27 -13.66 -6.46
CA GLU A 128 8.06 -14.71 -5.80
C GLU A 128 9.34 -14.16 -5.15
N ARG A 129 10.06 -13.27 -5.83
CA ARG A 129 11.23 -12.58 -5.26
C ARG A 129 10.84 -11.73 -4.06
N ALA A 130 9.78 -10.92 -4.17
CA ALA A 130 9.28 -10.11 -3.06
C ALA A 130 8.87 -11.00 -1.86
N ARG A 131 8.23 -12.13 -2.11
CA ARG A 131 7.83 -13.09 -1.06
C ARG A 131 9.02 -13.74 -0.39
N ALA A 132 10.08 -14.05 -1.13
CA ALA A 132 11.29 -14.66 -0.57
C ALA A 132 11.96 -13.76 0.49
N VAL A 133 11.93 -12.42 0.30
CA VAL A 133 12.44 -11.44 1.28
C VAL A 133 11.77 -11.61 2.65
N TYR A 134 10.46 -11.84 2.67
CA TYR A 134 9.70 -11.99 3.91
C TYR A 134 9.63 -13.43 4.44
N SER A 135 9.97 -14.42 3.60
CA SER A 135 9.95 -15.83 3.98
C SER A 135 11.20 -16.26 4.75
N GLY A 136 12.33 -15.57 4.54
CA GLY A 136 13.63 -15.88 5.18
C GLY A 136 13.79 -15.36 6.62
N GLY A 137 12.77 -14.73 7.20
CA GLY A 137 12.81 -14.08 8.52
C GLY A 137 12.79 -15.05 9.71
N ARG A 138 13.69 -16.04 9.76
CA ARG A 138 14.11 -16.75 10.99
C ARG A 138 15.57 -17.21 10.83
N GLY A 139 16.52 -16.37 11.23
CA GLY A 139 17.93 -16.75 11.36
C GLY A 139 18.91 -15.70 10.83
N GLY A 140 19.23 -14.71 11.65
CA GLY A 140 20.26 -13.73 11.35
C GLY A 140 20.42 -12.72 12.47
N ALA A 141 21.24 -13.06 13.47
CA ALA A 141 21.75 -12.09 14.42
C ALA A 141 22.62 -11.05 13.70
N ALA A 142 22.58 -9.82 14.23
CA ALA A 142 23.41 -8.65 13.96
C ALA A 142 23.27 -7.95 12.59
N SER A 143 22.76 -6.70 12.63
CA SER A 143 23.70 -5.58 12.48
C SER A 143 23.13 -4.21 12.86
N PRO A 144 24.01 -3.25 13.21
CA PRO A 144 23.69 -1.98 13.82
C PRO A 144 23.37 -0.91 12.77
N GLY A 145 22.80 0.20 13.23
CA GLY A 145 22.91 1.48 12.52
C GLY A 145 21.56 2.12 12.18
N ARG A 146 21.19 3.11 13.00
CA ARG A 146 20.29 4.20 12.61
C ARG A 146 20.71 4.75 11.25
N SER A 147 19.79 4.79 10.29
CA SER A 147 19.84 5.77 9.20
C SER A 147 18.62 6.67 9.33
N ARG A 148 18.89 7.92 9.71
CA ARG A 148 17.96 9.06 9.66
C ARG A 148 18.12 9.75 8.31
N ARG A 149 16.97 10.14 7.73
CA ARG A 149 16.77 11.18 6.68
C ARG A 149 17.34 10.80 5.31
N GLY A 150 16.58 10.82 4.21
CA GLY A 150 15.69 11.90 3.78
C GLY A 150 16.47 12.75 2.77
N ALA A 151 16.37 12.44 1.48
CA ALA A 151 16.83 13.33 0.42
C ALA A 151 15.97 13.13 -0.83
N ALA A 152 15.21 14.17 -1.13
CA ALA A 152 14.45 14.36 -2.35
C ALA A 152 15.39 14.29 -3.58
N LEU A 153 14.98 13.53 -4.60
CA LEU A 153 15.57 13.61 -5.92
C LEU A 153 15.05 14.86 -6.63
N GLY A 154 15.71 15.98 -6.37
CA GLY A 154 15.59 17.20 -7.18
C GLY A 154 16.34 17.00 -8.50
N ALA A 155 15.61 17.05 -9.61
CA ALA A 155 16.17 17.12 -10.95
C ALA A 155 16.99 18.41 -11.11
N ARG A 156 18.32 18.27 -11.18
CA ARG A 156 19.23 19.31 -11.68
C ARG A 156 19.60 18.97 -13.12
N GLY A 157 19.01 19.70 -14.06
CA GLY A 157 19.43 19.70 -15.45
C GLY A 157 20.78 20.41 -15.64
N PRO A 158 21.54 20.10 -16.70
CA PRO A 158 22.77 20.82 -17.01
C PRO A 158 22.49 22.11 -17.81
N ARG A 159 22.89 23.26 -17.24
CA ARG A 159 23.36 24.46 -17.98
C ARG A 159 24.84 24.21 -18.29
N ARG A 160 25.49 24.61 -19.38
CA ARG A 160 25.28 25.56 -20.48
C ARG A 160 26.43 25.27 -21.48
N ARG A 161 26.29 25.66 -22.75
CA ARG A 161 27.35 26.44 -23.42
C ARG A 161 26.74 27.30 -24.51
N ALA A 162 27.15 28.56 -24.47
CA ALA A 162 26.69 29.63 -25.34
C ALA A 162 27.45 29.59 -26.67
N ARG A 163 26.72 29.88 -27.76
CA ARG A 163 27.22 30.50 -28.99
C ARG A 163 26.07 31.36 -29.53
N GLY A 164 26.27 32.67 -29.61
CA GLY A 164 25.48 33.55 -30.48
C GLY A 164 26.36 33.99 -31.66
N PRO A 165 25.97 35.03 -32.41
CA PRO A 165 24.63 35.50 -32.74
C PRO A 165 24.41 35.52 -34.28
N GLY A 166 23.17 35.61 -34.73
CA GLY A 166 22.90 35.86 -36.16
C GLY A 166 21.42 36.01 -36.52
N GLY A 167 21.00 37.26 -36.75
CA GLY A 167 20.12 37.60 -37.87
C GLY A 167 18.60 37.55 -37.68
N GLY A 168 18.02 38.66 -37.21
CA GLY A 168 16.96 39.41 -37.93
C GLY A 168 15.51 38.89 -37.95
N PRO A 169 14.52 39.80 -38.13
CA PRO A 169 13.15 39.62 -37.63
C PRO A 169 12.13 39.23 -38.71
N GLY A 170 11.00 38.63 -38.30
CA GLY A 170 9.88 38.36 -39.21
C GLY A 170 8.59 37.91 -38.53
N ALA A 171 7.68 38.88 -38.36
CA ALA A 171 6.21 38.81 -38.46
C ALA A 171 5.37 37.86 -37.55
N VAL A 172 4.48 38.51 -36.79
CA VAL A 172 3.14 38.05 -36.35
C VAL A 172 2.12 38.33 -37.48
N PRO A 173 1.15 37.44 -37.73
CA PRO A 173 -0.23 37.60 -37.23
C PRO A 173 -0.81 36.24 -36.75
N GLY A 174 -1.83 36.10 -35.89
CA GLY A 174 -3.10 36.82 -35.77
C GLY A 174 -4.26 35.89 -36.22
N LEU A 175 -5.33 35.85 -35.41
CA LEU A 175 -6.72 35.42 -35.69
C LEU A 175 -7.23 33.98 -35.35
N LEU A 176 -8.15 33.99 -34.37
CA LEU A 176 -9.57 33.58 -34.38
C LEU A 176 -10.00 32.10 -34.41
N ALA A 177 -10.67 31.74 -33.32
CA ALA A 177 -12.07 31.33 -33.22
C ALA A 177 -12.67 30.38 -34.27
N GLY A 178 -13.19 29.27 -33.75
CA GLY A 178 -14.26 28.43 -34.28
C GLY A 178 -14.85 27.62 -33.13
#